data_AF-A0A969VV98-F1
#
_entry.id   AF-A0A969VV98-F1
#
_cell.length_a   1.000
_cell.length_b   1.000
_cell.length_c   1.000
_cell.angle_alpha   90.00
_cell.angle_beta   90.00
_cell.angle_gamma   90.00
#
_symmetry.space_group_name_H-M   'P 1'
#
loop_
_entity.id
_entity.type
_entity.pdbx_description
1 polymer ?
#
loop_
_entity_poly.entity_id
_entity_poly.type
_entity_poly.pdbx_seq_one_letter_code
_entity_poly.pdbx_strand_id
1 'polypeptide(L)'
;IANAELFMPVPFIKNNNQFRLSAFIDAGNVYSMDQSMVLGDLRYSAGMGVLWVSPFGPLKIVYAKPFNNQSTDKTESVQFQMGQQF
;
A
#
# COMPACT_ATOMS: atom_id res chain seq x y z
N ILE A 1 0.32 12.77 -3.76
CA ILE A 1 -0.13 11.47 -3.20
C ILE A 1 -0.40 11.68 -1.72
N ALA A 2 -1.45 11.09 -1.19
CA ALA A 2 -1.81 11.08 0.22
C ALA A 2 -1.96 9.62 0.68
N ASN A 3 -1.43 9.29 1.84
CA ASN A 3 -1.48 7.97 2.45
C ASN A 3 -1.92 8.11 3.91
N ALA A 4 -2.75 7.18 4.38
CA ALA A 4 -2.96 6.96 5.80
C ALA A 4 -2.82 5.47 6.09
N GLU A 5 -1.91 5.12 7.00
CA GLU A 5 -1.61 3.74 7.38
C GLU A 5 -1.77 3.56 8.90
N LEU A 6 -2.54 2.54 9.27
CA LEU A 6 -2.76 2.11 10.65
C LEU A 6 -1.94 0.85 10.91
N PHE A 7 -1.02 0.93 11.87
CA PHE A 7 -0.28 -0.23 12.36
C PHE A 7 -0.99 -0.86 13.55
N MET A 8 -1.07 -2.19 13.54
CA MET A 8 -1.76 -2.95 14.57
C MET A 8 -0.96 -4.20 14.96
N PRO A 9 -1.10 -4.68 16.21
CA PRO A 9 -0.49 -5.92 16.64
C PRO A 9 -1.06 -7.09 15.82
N VAL A 10 -0.23 -8.11 15.58
CA VAL A 10 -0.68 -9.33 14.93
C VAL A 10 -1.59 -10.10 15.90
N PRO A 11 -2.85 -10.39 15.52
CA PRO A 11 -3.74 -11.15 16.38
C PRO A 11 -3.16 -12.56 16.63
N PHE A 12 -3.43 -13.12 17.80
CA PHE A 12 -3.03 -14.48 18.20
C PHE A 12 -1.52 -14.72 18.41
N ILE A 13 -0.64 -13.73 18.19
CA ILE A 13 0.79 -13.83 18.50
C ILE A 13 1.15 -12.85 19.62
N LYS A 14 1.47 -13.37 20.81
CA LYS A 14 1.93 -12.54 21.93
C LYS A 14 3.42 -12.23 21.77
N ASN A 15 3.78 -10.95 21.93
CA ASN A 15 5.17 -10.48 22.07
C ASN A 15 6.06 -10.70 20.83
N ASN A 16 5.61 -10.26 19.65
CA ASN A 16 6.34 -10.46 18.40
C ASN A 16 6.81 -9.14 17.78
N ASN A 17 8.11 -8.86 17.85
CA ASN A 17 8.73 -7.72 17.18
C ASN A 17 9.14 -8.02 15.73
N GLN A 18 9.00 -9.26 15.27
CA GLN A 18 9.39 -9.67 13.91
C GLN A 18 8.27 -9.43 12.90
N PHE A 19 7.02 -9.26 13.34
CA PHE A 19 5.89 -9.07 12.42
C PHE A 19 5.14 -7.78 12.78
N ARG A 20 4.74 -7.02 11.77
CA ARG A 20 3.89 -5.84 11.91
C ARG A 20 2.79 -5.92 10.87
N LEU A 21 1.54 -5.85 11.34
CA LEU A 21 0.36 -5.78 10.49
C LEU A 21 0.00 -4.32 10.26
N SER A 22 -0.43 -4.00 9.05
CA SER A 22 -0.97 -2.68 8.72
C SER A 22 -2.24 -2.78 7.88
N ALA A 23 -3.07 -1.75 8.00
CA ALA A 23 -4.16 -1.46 7.09
C ALA A 23 -3.96 -0.04 6.59
N PHE A 24 -4.19 0.21 5.30
CA PHE A 24 -3.91 1.50 4.70
C PHE A 24 -4.99 1.94 3.72
N ILE A 25 -5.07 3.25 3.53
CA ILE A 25 -5.75 3.90 2.42
C ILE A 25 -4.76 4.82 1.71
N ASP A 26 -4.81 4.80 0.38
CA ASP A 26 -3.97 5.61 -0.48
C ASP A 26 -4.81 6.36 -1.49
N ALA A 27 -4.41 7.60 -1.79
CA ALA A 27 -5.00 8.41 -2.83
C ALA A 27 -3.92 9.18 -3.60
N GLY A 28 -4.02 9.20 -4.93
CA GLY A 28 -3.07 9.86 -5.80
C GLY A 28 -3.73 10.30 -7.10
N ASN A 29 -3.23 11.41 -7.64
CA ASN A 29 -3.60 11.87 -8.97
C ASN A 29 -2.35 12.39 -9.68
N VAL A 30 -2.28 12.21 -10.99
CA VAL A 30 -1.21 12.68 -11.86
C VAL A 30 -1.86 13.36 -13.05
N TYR A 31 -1.45 14.59 -13.36
CA TYR A 31 -1.99 15.42 -14.44
C TYR A 31 -0.88 16.30 -15.02
N SER A 32 -1.03 16.69 -16.28
CA SER A 32 -0.10 17.59 -16.97
C SER A 32 -0.35 19.06 -16.62
N MET A 33 0.63 19.95 -16.84
CA MET A 33 0.50 21.38 -16.52
C MET A 33 -0.60 22.11 -17.32
N ASP A 34 -0.95 21.58 -18.50
CA ASP A 34 -2.00 22.06 -19.39
C ASP A 34 -3.38 21.45 -19.09
N GLN A 35 -3.46 20.54 -18.11
CA GLN A 35 -4.70 19.86 -17.72
C GLN A 35 -5.24 20.41 -16.40
N SER A 36 -6.56 20.57 -16.33
CA SER A 36 -7.24 20.89 -15.07
C SER A 36 -7.28 19.65 -14.18
N MET A 37 -7.17 19.84 -12.86
CA MET A 37 -7.39 18.74 -11.91
C MET A 37 -8.87 18.32 -11.95
N VAL A 38 -9.14 17.15 -12.51
CA VAL A 38 -10.46 16.53 -12.51
C VAL A 38 -10.55 15.55 -11.34
N LEU A 39 -11.56 15.73 -10.47
CA LEU A 39 -11.76 14.85 -9.31
C LEU A 39 -12.03 13.38 -9.70
N GLY A 40 -12.61 13.15 -10.88
CA GLY A 40 -12.84 11.80 -11.42
C GLY A 40 -11.57 11.02 -11.73
N ASP A 41 -10.44 11.70 -11.91
CA ASP A 41 -9.15 11.05 -12.19
C ASP A 41 -8.38 10.66 -10.92
N LEU A 42 -8.88 11.05 -9.74
CA LEU A 42 -8.28 10.67 -8.47
C LEU A 42 -8.29 9.14 -8.31
N ARG A 43 -7.12 8.51 -8.29
CA ARG A 43 -6.97 7.09 -7.98
C ARG A 43 -6.89 6.91 -6.48
N TYR A 44 -7.63 5.96 -5.94
CA TYR A 44 -7.53 5.59 -4.54
C TYR A 44 -7.72 4.10 -4.34
N SER A 45 -7.07 3.59 -3.30
CA SER A 45 -7.06 2.18 -2.92
C SER A 45 -7.12 2.05 -1.40
N ALA A 46 -7.54 0.87 -0.95
CA ALA A 46 -7.32 0.45 0.43
C ALA A 46 -6.74 -0.95 0.43
N GLY A 47 -5.98 -1.25 1.47
CA GLY A 47 -5.28 -2.51 1.54
C GLY A 47 -4.83 -2.88 2.94
N MET A 48 -4.19 -4.04 3.00
CA MET A 48 -3.56 -4.55 4.20
C MET A 48 -2.12 -4.95 3.88
N GLY A 49 -1.24 -4.75 4.84
CA GLY A 49 0.18 -5.06 4.72
C GLY A 49 0.67 -5.91 5.87
N VAL A 50 1.66 -6.76 5.59
CA VAL A 50 2.46 -7.44 6.59
C VAL A 50 3.91 -7.12 6.33
N LEU A 51 4.59 -6.61 7.36
CA LEU A 51 6.04 -6.52 7.39
C LEU A 51 6.57 -7.65 8.26
N TRP A 52 7.44 -8.47 7.68
CA TRP A 52 8.20 -9.50 8.37
C TRP A 52 9.67 -9.12 8.39
N VAL A 53 10.21 -8.86 9.59
CA VAL A 53 11.63 -8.66 9.83
C VAL A 53 12.27 -10.05 9.97
N SER A 54 12.65 -10.62 8.83
CA SER A 54 13.29 -11.93 8.76
C SER A 54 14.79 -11.85 9.10
N PRO A 55 15.45 -12.98 9.41
CA PRO A 55 16.92 -13.03 9.60
C PRO A 55 17.72 -12.57 8.38
N PHE A 56 17.11 -12.57 7.18
CA PHE A 56 17.75 -12.21 5.92
C PHE A 56 17.37 -10.79 5.45
N GLY A 57 16.57 -10.06 6.24
CA GLY A 57 16.13 -8.70 5.94
C GLY A 57 14.61 -8.51 6.01
N PRO A 58 14.14 -7.27 5.89
CA PRO A 58 12.71 -6.95 5.89
C PRO A 58 12.03 -7.44 4.62
N LEU A 59 10.91 -8.14 4.78
CA LEU A 59 9.97 -8.50 3.73
C LEU A 59 8.66 -7.76 3.98
N LYS A 60 8.25 -6.88 3.06
CA LYS A 60 6.93 -6.25 3.07
C LYS A 60 6.06 -6.92 2.01
N ILE A 61 4.89 -7.40 2.40
CA ILE A 61 3.87 -7.88 1.46
C ILE A 61 2.64 -7.02 1.69
N VAL A 62 2.07 -6.46 0.63
CA VAL A 62 0.83 -5.70 0.66
C VAL A 62 -0.17 -6.28 -0.32
N TYR A 63 -1.43 -6.30 0.11
CA TYR A 63 -2.57 -6.53 -0.75
C TYR A 63 -3.39 -5.25 -0.82
N ALA A 64 -3.53 -4.68 -2.02
CA ALA A 64 -4.25 -3.45 -2.26
C ALA A 64 -5.40 -3.67 -3.24
N LYS A 65 -6.57 -3.12 -2.92
CA LYS A 65 -7.72 -3.08 -3.81
C LYS A 65 -7.93 -1.64 -4.29
N PRO A 66 -7.80 -1.35 -5.59
CA PRO A 66 -8.18 -0.06 -6.14
C PRO A 66 -9.70 0.07 -6.17
N PHE A 67 -10.22 1.28 -5.91
CA PHE A 67 -11.66 1.57 -5.91
C PHE A 67 -12.11 2.52 -7.01
N ASN A 68 -11.19 3.23 -7.66
CA ASN A 68 -11.45 4.08 -8.82
C ASN A 68 -10.46 3.80 -9.96
N ASN A 69 -10.33 2.53 -10.35
CA ASN A 69 -9.53 2.15 -11.50
C ASN A 69 -10.30 2.38 -12.82
N GLN A 70 -9.60 2.88 -13.83
CA GLN A 70 -10.10 3.04 -15.19
C GLN A 70 -9.60 1.90 -16.09
N SER A 71 -10.21 1.72 -17.27
CA SER A 71 -9.87 0.64 -18.21
C SER A 71 -8.44 0.72 -18.75
N THR A 72 -7.83 1.90 -18.70
CA THR A 72 -6.45 2.16 -19.11
C THR A 72 -5.43 1.94 -18.00
N ASP A 73 -5.86 1.73 -16.75
CA ASP A 73 -4.98 1.55 -15.62
C ASP A 73 -4.39 0.14 -15.57
N LYS A 74 -3.11 0.03 -15.20
CA LYS A 74 -2.47 -1.24 -14.86
C LYS A 74 -2.54 -1.45 -13.35
N THR A 75 -3.34 -2.42 -12.92
CA THR A 75 -3.55 -2.71 -11.50
C THR A 75 -2.72 -3.91 -11.04
N GLU A 76 -1.95 -3.74 -9.97
CA GLU A 76 -1.28 -4.82 -9.25
C GLU A 76 -1.89 -4.94 -7.85
N SER A 77 -2.60 -6.04 -7.58
CA SER A 77 -3.30 -6.20 -6.31
C SER A 77 -2.41 -6.75 -5.19
N VAL A 78 -1.33 -7.44 -5.52
CA VAL A 78 -0.34 -7.95 -4.56
C VAL A 78 1.01 -7.37 -4.92
N GLN A 79 1.66 -6.72 -3.97
CA GLN A 79 3.04 -6.26 -4.12
C GLN A 79 3.87 -6.82 -2.98
N PHE A 80 5.11 -7.20 -3.29
CA PHE A 80 6.08 -7.67 -2.31
C PHE A 80 7.42 -6.97 -2.52
N GLN A 81 8.10 -6.70 -1.42
CA GLN A 81 9.40 -6.04 -1.40
C GLN A 81 10.29 -6.78 -0.41
N MET A 82 11.49 -7.16 -0.85
CA MET A 82 12.48 -7.85 -0.03
C MET A 82 13.77 -7.02 0.03
N GLY A 83 14.29 -6.80 1.25
CA GLY A 83 15.52 -6.04 1.46
C GLY A 83 15.29 -4.52 1.50
N GLN A 84 16.35 -3.73 1.32
CA GLN A 84 16.25 -2.28 1.20
C GLN A 84 16.02 -1.88 -0.25
N GLN A 85 14.96 -1.11 -0.51
CA GLN A 85 14.76 -0.42 -1.78
C GLN A 85 14.97 1.07 -1.51
N PHE A 86 15.96 1.66 -2.18
CA PHE A 86 16.27 3.09 -2.16
C PHE A 86 15.25 3.87 -3.00
#